data_AF-V7C967-F1
#
_entry.id   AF-V7C967-F1
#
_cell.length_a   1.000
_cell.length_b   1.000
_cell.length_c   1.000
_cell.angle_alpha   90.00
_cell.angle_beta   90.00
_cell.angle_gamma   90.00
#
_symmetry.space_group_name_H-M   'P 1'
#
loop_
_entity.id
_entity.type
_entity.pdbx_description
1 polymer ?
#
loop_
_entity_poly.entity_id
_entity_poly.type
_entity_poly.pdbx_seq_one_letter_code
_entity_poly.pdbx_strand_id
1 'polypeptide(L)' 'MKLITSVLILLLVLAIEIENEGAMKVVEAGRCDEKLNEDCQESKCDSDCVRKHGNLASGRCNAIEDCICRFPC' A
#
# COMPACT_ATOMS: atom_id res chain seq x y z
N MET A 1 19.69 -49.60 10.98
CA MET A 1 19.82 -48.42 10.09
C MET A 1 18.53 -48.05 9.33
N LYS A 2 17.33 -48.40 9.83
CA LYS A 2 16.04 -48.02 9.22
C LYS A 2 15.21 -47.02 10.06
N LEU A 3 15.49 -46.95 11.37
CA LEU A 3 14.81 -46.03 12.29
C LEU A 3 15.33 -44.60 12.15
N ILE A 4 16.64 -44.44 11.94
CA ILE A 4 17.31 -43.13 11.83
C ILE A 4 16.77 -42.37 10.60
N THR A 5 16.60 -43.07 9.48
CA THR A 5 16.03 -42.51 8.26
C THR A 5 14.59 -42.05 8.46
N SER A 6 13.79 -42.76 9.25
CA SER A 6 12.40 -42.38 9.52
C SER A 6 12.30 -41.12 10.38
N VAL A 7 13.20 -40.95 11.35
CA VAL A 7 13.27 -39.75 12.21
C VAL A 7 13.71 -38.53 11.40
N LEU A 8 14.69 -38.70 10.50
CA LEU A 8 15.18 -37.63 9.64
C LEU A 8 14.09 -37.11 8.69
N ILE A 9 13.27 -38.01 8.13
CA ILE A 9 12.14 -37.63 7.27
C ILE A 9 11.07 -36.88 8.05
N LEU A 10 10.77 -37.30 9.29
CA LEU A 10 9.78 -36.63 10.13
C LEU A 10 10.20 -35.19 10.49
N LEU A 11 11.49 -34.98 10.78
CA LEU A 11 12.04 -33.66 11.07
C LEU A 11 12.02 -32.73 9.85
N LEU A 12 12.23 -33.28 8.65
CA LEU A 12 12.15 -32.52 7.40
C LEU A 12 10.73 -32.03 7.12
N VAL A 13 9.71 -32.84 7.40
CA VAL A 13 8.29 -32.44 7.19
C VAL A 13 7.89 -31.32 8.15
N LEU A 14 8.32 -31.38 9.42
CA LEU A 14 8.05 -30.32 10.41
C LEU A 14 8.76 -29.00 10.09
N ALA A 15 9.83 -29.02 9.29
CA ALA A 15 10.55 -27.81 8.88
C ALA A 15 9.88 -27.05 7.72
N ILE A 16 8.85 -27.60 7.08
CA ILE A 16 8.15 -26.99 5.95
C ILE A 16 7.05 -26.01 6.41
N GLU A 17 6.73 -25.97 7.70
CA GLU A 17 5.78 -25.00 8.28
C GLU A 17 6.39 -23.59 8.49
N ILE A 18 7.14 -23.10 7.50
CA ILE A 18 7.50 -21.68 7.42
C ILE A 18 7.30 -21.24 5.97
N GLU A 19 6.08 -21.41 5.47
CA GLU A 19 5.55 -20.45 4.51
C GLU A 19 5.41 -19.13 5.27
N ASN A 20 6.50 -18.38 5.23
CA ASN A 20 6.55 -16.97 5.52
C ASN A 20 5.77 -16.27 4.40
N GLU A 21 4.44 -16.41 4.42
CA GLU A 21 3.54 -15.45 3.80
C GLU A 21 3.58 -14.17 4.64
N GLY A 22 4.75 -13.54 4.61
CA GLY A 22 4.92 -12.11 4.66
C GLY A 22 4.23 -11.47 3.47
N ALA A 23 2.92 -11.70 3.32
CA ALA A 23 2.05 -10.66 2.83
C ALA A 23 2.05 -9.61 3.94
N MET A 24 3.03 -8.71 3.86
CA MET A 24 3.01 -7.45 4.58
C MET A 24 1.61 -6.89 4.37
N LYS A 25 0.75 -7.06 5.38
CA LYS A 25 -0.58 -6.49 5.41
C LYS A 25 -0.31 -5.01 5.54
N VAL A 26 -0.04 -4.38 4.39
CA VAL A 26 -0.11 -2.94 4.26
C VAL A 26 -1.54 -2.67 4.68
N VAL A 27 -1.68 -2.16 5.90
CA VAL A 27 -2.94 -1.57 6.31
C VAL A 27 -3.18 -0.53 5.23
N GLU A 28 -4.07 -0.83 4.28
CA GLU A 28 -4.61 0.19 3.40
C GLU A 28 -5.25 1.18 4.36
N ALA A 29 -4.48 2.22 4.72
CA ALA A 29 -5.08 3.43 5.23
C ALA A 29 -6.16 3.77 4.21
N GLY A 30 -7.38 3.99 4.69
CA GLY A 30 -8.48 4.36 3.83
C GLY A 30 -8.04 5.50 2.93
N ARG A 31 -8.40 5.45 1.65
CA ARG A 31 -8.12 6.57 0.77
C ARG A 31 -9.34 7.47 0.71
N CYS A 32 -9.15 8.71 1.11
CA CYS A 32 -10.12 9.77 0.93
C CYS A 32 -9.82 10.53 -0.35
N ASP A 33 -10.87 11.01 -1.00
CA ASP A 33 -10.79 11.94 -2.13
C ASP A 33 -11.42 13.28 -1.70
N GLU A 34 -10.73 14.40 -1.91
CA GLU A 34 -11.23 15.77 -1.66
C GLU A 34 -11.07 16.62 -2.92
N LYS A 35 -12.09 17.40 -3.28
CA LYS A 35 -12.00 18.39 -4.35
C LYS A 35 -11.43 19.71 -3.79
N LEU A 36 -10.36 20.23 -4.41
CA LEU A 36 -9.87 21.59 -4.17
C LEU A 36 -10.49 22.54 -5.21
N ASN A 37 -11.09 23.64 -4.75
CA ASN A 37 -11.67 24.69 -5.61
C ASN A 37 -10.58 25.65 -6.09
N GLU A 38 -9.77 25.19 -7.05
CA GLU A 38 -8.66 25.93 -7.65
C GLU A 38 -8.73 25.76 -9.18
N ASP A 39 -8.30 26.76 -9.97
CA ASP A 39 -8.00 26.53 -11.39
C ASP A 39 -6.97 25.40 -11.49
N CYS A 40 -7.35 24.30 -12.15
CA CYS A 40 -6.55 23.09 -12.08
C CYS A 40 -5.32 23.17 -12.97
N GLN A 41 -4.16 23.31 -12.33
CA GLN A 41 -2.86 23.08 -12.93
C GLN A 41 -2.24 21.86 -12.24
N GLU A 42 -1.96 20.79 -12.99
CA GLU A 42 -1.51 19.49 -12.45
C GLU A 42 -0.42 19.61 -11.37
N SER A 43 0.67 20.33 -11.67
CA SER A 43 1.78 20.51 -10.72
C SER A 43 1.36 21.25 -9.45
N LYS A 44 0.48 22.24 -9.59
CA LYS A 44 -0.03 23.01 -8.46
C LYS A 44 -0.98 22.15 -7.62
N CYS A 45 -1.90 21.45 -8.28
CA CYS A 45 -2.86 20.54 -7.66
C CYS A 45 -2.16 19.49 -6.80
N ASP A 46 -1.13 18.82 -7.34
CA ASP A 46 -0.33 17.85 -6.60
C ASP A 46 0.42 18.50 -5.41
N SER A 47 1.09 19.63 -5.65
CA SER A 47 1.84 20.32 -4.59
C SER A 47 0.93 20.83 -3.46
N ASP A 48 -0.27 21.31 -3.78
CA ASP A 48 -1.25 21.80 -2.82
C ASP A 48 -1.83 20.64 -2.01
N CYS A 49 -2.08 19.50 -2.66
CA CYS A 49 -2.47 18.26 -2.02
C CYS A 49 -1.46 17.74 -1.02
N VAL A 50 -0.20 17.62 -1.45
CA VAL A 50 0.92 17.21 -0.60
C VAL A 50 1.10 18.17 0.57
N ARG A 51 0.97 19.48 0.33
CA ARG A 51 1.08 20.51 1.37
C ARG A 51 -0.05 20.41 2.41
N LYS A 52 -1.27 20.04 1.99
CA LYS A 52 -2.45 19.99 2.87
C LYS A 52 -2.54 18.68 3.67
N HIS A 53 -2.30 17.54 3.02
CA HIS A 53 -2.55 16.21 3.58
C HIS A 53 -1.30 15.38 3.85
N GLY A 54 -0.12 15.91 3.51
CA GLY A 54 1.17 15.28 3.75
C GLY A 54 1.74 14.56 2.52
N ASN A 55 2.95 14.04 2.68
CA ASN A 55 3.77 13.44 1.61
C ASN A 55 3.20 12.17 0.96
N LEU A 56 2.15 11.58 1.53
CA LEU A 56 1.44 10.42 0.96
C LEU A 56 0.19 10.83 0.16
N ALA A 57 -0.14 12.11 0.14
CA ALA A 57 -1.19 12.66 -0.69
C ALA A 57 -0.72 12.85 -2.13
N SER A 58 -1.66 12.89 -3.07
CA SER A 58 -1.42 13.19 -4.48
C SER A 58 -2.60 13.95 -5.04
N GLY A 59 -2.34 14.90 -5.92
CA GLY A 59 -3.36 15.69 -6.61
C GLY A 59 -3.33 15.43 -8.11
N ARG A 60 -4.50 15.45 -8.76
CA ARG A 60 -4.59 15.41 -10.22
C ARG A 60 -5.77 16.23 -10.74
N CYS A 61 -5.65 16.75 -11.95
CA CYS A 61 -6.78 17.36 -12.64
C CYS A 61 -7.70 16.28 -13.23
N ASN A 62 -9.00 16.48 -13.15
CA ASN A 62 -9.98 15.66 -13.85
C ASN A 62 -10.42 16.31 -15.17
N ALA A 63 -11.28 15.63 -15.93
CA ALA A 63 -11.73 16.10 -17.24
C ALA A 63 -12.58 17.38 -17.24
N ILE A 64 -13.03 17.84 -16.07
CA ILE A 64 -13.78 19.09 -15.90
C ILE A 64 -12.95 20.17 -15.21
N GLU A 65 -11.61 20.01 -15.21
CA GLU A 65 -10.65 20.94 -14.62
C GLU A 65 -10.82 21.12 -13.09
N ASP A 66 -11.28 20.09 -12.38
CA ASP A 66 -11.24 20.07 -10.92
C ASP A 66 -9.95 19.41 -10.43
N CYS A 67 -9.35 19.99 -9.39
CA CYS A 67 -8.25 19.36 -8.66
C CYS A 67 -8.78 18.33 -7.66
N ILE A 68 -8.48 17.05 -7.89
CA ILE A 68 -8.88 15.93 -7.04
C ILE A 68 -7.69 15.45 -6.22
N CYS A 69 -7.84 15.55 -4.91
CA CYS A 69 -6.83 15.22 -3.92
C CYS A 69 -7.09 13.86 -3.31
N ARG A 70 -6.15 12.92 -3.44
CA ARG A 70 -6.24 11.58 -2.87
C ARG A 70 -5.19 11.40 -1.78
N PHE A 71 -5.62 11.05 -0.57
CA PHE A 71 -4.73 10.99 0.60
C PHE A 71 -5.17 9.91 1.61
N PRO A 72 -4.26 9.46 2.49
CA PRO A 72 -4.60 8.55 3.59
C PRO A 72 -5.53 9.20 4.63
N CYS A 73 -6.57 8.47 5.01
CA CYS A 73 -7.51 8.71 6.10
C CYS A 73 -7.96 7.34 6.67
#